data_AF-A0A382QUI6-F1
#
_entry.id   AF-A0A382QUI6-F1
#
_cell.length_a   1.000
_cell.length_b   1.000
_cell.length_c   1.000
_cell.angle_alpha   90.00
_cell.angle_beta   90.00
_cell.angle_gamma   90.00
#
_symmetry.space_group_name_H-M   'P 1'
#
loop_
_entity.id
_entity.type
_entity.pdbx_description
1 polymer ?
#
loop_
_entity_poly.entity_id
_entity_poly.type
_entity_poly.pdbx_seq_one_letter_code
_entity_poly.pdbx_strand_id
1 'polypeptide(L)'
;MAAAVVGAIVFVLTLYIGPELSNKAEAWPEEATAEYGRRLLRDTARYLGPDHSDPAMRFSGTQMACASCHLDIGTKPGTLSLLPAAPKYPRFSGRDGDMSDLRDRINGCMQRSMNGLPLPRDSIEIMAMERYILGLNEQYQAMGEMRR
;
A
#
# COMPACT_ATOMS: atom_id res chain seq x y z
N MET A 1 -29.82 22.37 -28.42
CA MET A 1 -28.72 23.35 -28.30
C MET A 1 -28.10 23.38 -26.90
N ALA A 2 -28.88 23.37 -25.81
CA ALA A 2 -28.34 23.39 -24.43
C ALA A 2 -27.40 22.22 -24.07
N ALA A 3 -27.69 21.00 -24.51
CA ALA A 3 -26.85 19.82 -24.20
C ALA A 3 -25.43 19.89 -24.81
N ALA A 4 -25.28 20.49 -26.00
CA ALA A 4 -23.97 20.65 -26.65
C ALA A 4 -23.11 21.69 -25.92
N VAL A 5 -23.72 22.74 -25.37
CA VAL A 5 -23.04 23.78 -24.60
C VAL A 5 -22.56 23.23 -23.25
N VAL A 6 -23.39 22.44 -22.57
CA VAL A 6 -22.99 21.77 -21.32
C VAL A 6 -21.85 20.79 -21.57
N GLY A 7 -21.91 20.00 -22.64
CA GLY A 7 -20.83 19.08 -23.01
C GLY A 7 -19.50 19.80 -23.31
N ALA A 8 -19.55 20.92 -24.03
CA ALA A 8 -18.37 21.74 -24.31
C ALA A 8 -17.80 22.38 -23.04
N ILE A 9 -18.65 22.88 -22.13
CA ILE A 9 -18.22 23.46 -20.86
C ILE A 9 -17.55 22.39 -19.99
N VAL A 10 -18.16 21.22 -19.82
CA VAL A 10 -17.56 20.13 -19.03
C VAL A 10 -16.22 19.75 -19.62
N PHE A 11 -16.13 19.51 -20.93
CA PHE A 11 -14.88 19.14 -21.60
C PHE A 11 -13.76 20.19 -21.45
N VAL A 12 -14.08 21.47 -21.63
CA VAL A 12 -13.12 22.56 -21.42
C VAL A 12 -12.69 22.63 -19.96
N LEU A 13 -13.62 22.42 -19.03
CA LEU A 13 -13.34 22.40 -17.60
C LEU A 13 -12.42 21.21 -17.23
N THR A 14 -12.64 20.02 -17.81
CA THR A 14 -11.77 18.86 -17.59
C THR A 14 -10.38 19.08 -18.16
N LEU A 15 -10.23 19.77 -19.30
CA LEU A 15 -8.91 20.08 -19.85
C LEU A 15 -8.17 21.15 -19.04
N TYR A 16 -8.88 22.12 -18.46
CA TYR A 16 -8.28 23.17 -17.65
C TYR A 16 -7.93 22.72 -16.22
N ILE A 17 -8.81 21.97 -15.58
CA ILE A 17 -8.69 21.58 -14.17
C ILE A 17 -8.14 20.15 -14.01
N GLY A 18 -8.29 19.30 -15.01
CA GLY A 18 -7.84 17.90 -14.98
C GLY A 18 -6.36 17.72 -14.67
N PRO A 19 -5.43 18.46 -15.29
CA PRO A 19 -4.00 18.37 -14.98
C PRO A 19 -3.68 18.73 -13.51
N GLU A 20 -4.31 19.77 -12.98
CA GLU A 20 -4.12 20.22 -11.59
C GLU A 20 -4.65 19.17 -10.59
N LEU A 21 -5.82 18.59 -10.85
CA LEU A 21 -6.39 17.51 -10.04
C LEU A 21 -5.54 16.25 -10.11
N SER A 22 -5.01 15.93 -11.29
CA SER A 22 -4.08 14.81 -11.47
C SER A 22 -2.80 15.01 -10.66
N ASN A 23 -2.21 16.21 -10.71
CA ASN A 23 -0.98 16.53 -9.97
C ASN A 23 -1.17 16.45 -8.46
N LYS A 24 -2.30 16.95 -7.93
CA LYS A 24 -2.63 16.78 -6.51
C LYS A 24 -2.89 15.33 -6.11
N ALA A 25 -3.49 14.53 -7.00
CA ALA A 25 -3.69 13.12 -6.75
C ALA A 25 -2.36 12.32 -6.74
N GLU A 26 -1.34 12.80 -7.47
CA GLU A 26 0.00 12.22 -7.53
C GLU A 26 0.96 12.73 -6.44
N ALA A 27 0.53 13.66 -5.59
CA ALA A 27 1.38 14.20 -4.53
C ALA A 27 1.81 13.10 -3.55
N TRP A 28 3.11 12.97 -3.34
CA TRP A 28 3.70 12.06 -2.36
C TRP A 28 3.24 12.48 -0.96
N PRO A 29 2.64 11.56 -0.18
CA PRO A 29 2.12 11.93 1.13
C PRO A 29 3.28 12.21 2.10
N GLU A 30 3.18 13.33 2.82
CA GLU A 30 4.13 13.71 3.87
C GLU A 30 3.90 12.94 5.18
N GLU A 31 2.79 12.20 5.27
CA GLU A 31 2.39 11.44 6.45
C GLU A 31 2.11 9.97 6.15
N ALA A 32 2.52 9.10 7.08
CA ALA A 32 2.30 7.67 7.00
C ALA A 32 0.84 7.31 7.35
N THR A 33 -0.10 7.47 6.43
CA THR A 33 -1.52 7.14 6.69
C THR A 33 -1.84 5.68 6.35
N ALA A 34 -2.85 5.09 7.01
CA ALA A 34 -3.34 3.75 6.67
C ALA A 34 -3.86 3.67 5.23
N GLU A 35 -4.47 4.76 4.73
CA GLU A 35 -4.92 4.84 3.34
C GLU A 35 -3.74 4.87 2.35
N TYR A 36 -2.63 5.53 2.70
CA TYR A 36 -1.43 5.43 1.88
C TYR A 36 -0.87 4.00 1.88
N GLY A 37 -0.82 3.34 3.04
CA GLY A 37 -0.43 1.93 3.14
C GLY A 37 -1.29 1.02 2.27
N ARG A 38 -2.61 1.23 2.27
CA ARG A 38 -3.55 0.51 1.39
C ARG A 38 -3.21 0.69 -0.09
N ARG A 39 -2.93 1.94 -0.52
CA ARG A 39 -2.53 2.27 -1.90
C ARG A 39 -1.20 1.60 -2.28
N LEU A 40 -0.22 1.64 -1.39
CA LEU A 40 1.07 0.99 -1.57
C LEU A 40 0.95 -0.54 -1.75
N LEU A 41 0.08 -1.21 -0.98
CA LEU A 41 -0.14 -2.65 -1.12
C LEU A 41 -0.93 -3.01 -2.39
N ARG A 42 -1.89 -2.15 -2.78
CA ARG A 42 -2.75 -2.36 -3.95
C ARG A 42 -2.00 -2.16 -5.26
N ASP A 43 -1.24 -1.06 -5.34
CA ASP A 43 -0.64 -0.55 -6.57
C ASP A 43 0.88 -0.41 -6.42
N THR A 44 1.54 -1.39 -5.78
CA THR A 44 2.98 -1.33 -5.42
C THR A 44 3.86 -1.00 -6.62
N ALA A 45 3.59 -1.59 -7.79
CA ALA A 45 4.33 -1.30 -9.01
C ALA A 45 4.26 0.17 -9.44
N ARG A 46 3.16 0.87 -9.16
CA ARG A 46 3.04 2.31 -9.44
C ARG A 46 3.89 3.14 -8.49
N TYR A 47 3.85 2.83 -7.20
CA TYR A 47 4.47 3.68 -6.17
C TYR A 47 5.93 3.34 -5.88
N LEU A 48 6.31 2.07 -6.09
CA LEU A 48 7.61 1.54 -5.69
C LEU A 48 8.28 0.70 -6.81
N GLY A 49 7.66 0.58 -7.99
CA GLY A 49 8.13 -0.30 -9.05
C GLY A 49 9.35 0.23 -9.81
N PRO A 50 9.91 -0.58 -10.72
CA PRO A 50 11.13 -0.24 -11.46
C PRO A 50 10.94 0.95 -12.43
N ASP A 51 9.72 1.18 -12.91
CA ASP A 51 9.38 2.26 -13.84
C ASP A 51 8.99 3.58 -13.14
N HIS A 52 9.19 3.66 -11.82
CA HIS A 52 8.87 4.86 -11.07
C HIS A 52 9.63 6.09 -11.61
N SER A 53 8.96 7.24 -11.72
CA SER A 53 9.53 8.47 -12.29
C SER A 53 10.72 8.99 -11.46
N ASP A 54 10.59 8.96 -10.14
CA ASP A 54 11.68 9.17 -9.19
C ASP A 54 12.49 7.87 -8.98
N PRO A 55 13.80 7.82 -9.35
CA PRO A 55 14.65 6.67 -9.10
C PRO A 55 14.81 6.30 -7.62
N ALA A 56 14.70 7.26 -6.69
CA ALA A 56 14.83 7.00 -5.26
C ALA A 56 13.68 6.16 -4.69
N MET A 57 12.55 6.12 -5.40
CA MET A 57 11.35 5.35 -5.03
C MET A 57 11.31 3.95 -5.65
N ARG A 58 12.31 3.55 -6.45
CA ARG A 58 12.33 2.24 -7.12
C ARG A 58 12.78 1.12 -6.17
N PHE A 59 11.95 0.79 -5.19
CA PHE A 59 12.26 -0.25 -4.19
C PHE A 59 11.92 -1.67 -4.65
N SER A 60 10.92 -1.86 -5.53
CA SER A 60 10.59 -3.17 -6.10
C SER A 60 11.29 -3.37 -7.44
N GLY A 61 11.85 -4.56 -7.65
CA GLY A 61 12.40 -4.98 -8.95
C GLY A 61 11.38 -5.68 -9.85
N THR A 62 10.07 -5.57 -9.56
CA THR A 62 9.01 -6.25 -10.33
C THR A 62 7.82 -5.34 -10.57
N GLN A 63 7.00 -5.67 -11.57
CA GLN A 63 5.73 -4.97 -11.83
C GLN A 63 4.54 -5.55 -11.04
N MET A 64 4.80 -6.31 -9.97
CA MET A 64 3.76 -6.91 -9.14
C MET A 64 3.25 -5.95 -8.07
N ALA A 65 2.11 -6.29 -7.46
CA ALA A 65 1.63 -5.65 -6.25
C ALA A 65 1.58 -6.65 -5.09
N CYS A 66 1.65 -6.17 -3.85
CA CYS A 66 1.41 -7.03 -2.69
C CYS A 66 0.03 -7.72 -2.79
N ALA A 67 -0.96 -7.00 -3.31
CA ALA A 67 -2.31 -7.48 -3.56
C ALA A 67 -2.40 -8.62 -4.60
N SER A 68 -1.35 -8.87 -5.39
CA SER A 68 -1.28 -10.03 -6.28
C SER A 68 -1.29 -11.36 -5.52
N CYS A 69 -0.78 -11.37 -4.28
CA CYS A 69 -0.76 -12.54 -3.40
C CYS A 69 -1.67 -12.36 -2.17
N HIS A 70 -1.71 -11.14 -1.62
CA HIS A 70 -2.59 -10.76 -0.51
C HIS A 70 -3.95 -10.30 -1.06
N LEU A 71 -4.78 -11.28 -1.42
CA LEU A 71 -6.07 -11.04 -2.10
C LEU A 71 -6.97 -10.06 -1.34
N ASP A 72 -7.70 -9.24 -2.09
CA ASP A 72 -8.51 -8.11 -1.59
C ASP A 72 -7.71 -7.20 -0.64
N ILE A 73 -6.44 -6.96 -0.99
CA ILE A 73 -5.49 -6.14 -0.23
C ILE A 73 -5.32 -6.71 1.20
N GLY A 74 -5.32 -8.04 1.31
CA GLY A 74 -5.15 -8.79 2.54
C GLY A 74 -6.43 -9.03 3.35
N THR A 75 -7.59 -8.55 2.89
CA THR A 75 -8.86 -8.74 3.61
C THR A 75 -9.53 -10.09 3.34
N LYS A 76 -9.14 -10.79 2.27
CA LYS A 76 -9.69 -12.12 1.97
C LYS A 76 -9.17 -13.16 2.97
N PRO A 77 -10.04 -13.98 3.59
CA PRO A 77 -9.62 -15.07 4.48
C PRO A 77 -8.75 -16.10 3.74
N GLY A 78 -7.76 -16.65 4.44
CA GLY A 78 -6.84 -17.64 3.90
C GLY A 78 -5.44 -17.53 4.48
N THR A 79 -4.51 -18.32 3.95
CA THR A 79 -3.12 -18.40 4.42
C THR A 79 -2.32 -17.10 4.28
N LEU A 80 -2.71 -16.26 3.32
CA LEU A 80 -2.11 -14.94 3.06
C LEU A 80 -3.02 -13.78 3.49
N SER A 81 -4.02 -14.02 4.32
CA SER A 81 -4.80 -12.93 4.91
C SER A 81 -3.92 -12.06 5.83
N LEU A 82 -4.07 -10.75 5.73
CA LEU A 82 -3.39 -9.78 6.58
C LEU A 82 -4.22 -9.41 7.83
N LEU A 83 -5.53 -9.71 7.85
CA LEU A 83 -6.42 -9.43 8.97
C LEU A 83 -5.86 -9.93 10.32
N PRO A 84 -5.42 -11.19 10.47
CA PRO A 84 -4.87 -11.69 11.74
C PRO A 84 -3.33 -11.59 11.82
N ALA A 85 -2.69 -10.75 10.98
CA ALA A 85 -1.23 -10.75 10.88
C ALA A 85 -0.55 -10.03 12.05
N ALA A 86 -1.05 -8.84 12.43
CA ALA A 86 -0.38 -7.97 13.39
C ALA A 86 -0.06 -8.63 14.74
N PRO A 87 -0.98 -9.36 15.41
CA PRO A 87 -0.72 -9.95 16.73
C PRO A 87 0.35 -11.05 16.73
N LYS A 88 0.81 -11.50 15.56
CA LYS A 88 1.85 -12.52 15.42
C LYS A 88 3.27 -11.93 15.52
N TYR A 89 3.38 -10.60 15.66
CA TYR A 89 4.64 -9.87 15.70
C TYR A 89 4.73 -9.03 16.99
N PRO A 90 5.94 -8.81 17.52
CA PRO A 90 7.21 -9.35 17.04
C PRO A 90 7.33 -10.87 17.27
N ARG A 91 8.10 -11.56 16.43
CA ARG A 91 8.36 -13.00 16.55
C ARG A 91 9.78 -13.37 16.12
N PHE A 92 10.30 -14.44 16.68
CA PHE A 92 11.58 -14.99 16.25
C PHE A 92 11.50 -15.46 14.78
N SER A 93 12.41 -14.97 13.95
CA SER A 93 12.58 -15.39 12.57
C SER A 93 13.71 -16.42 12.51
N GLY A 94 13.38 -17.70 12.34
CA GLY A 94 14.41 -18.73 12.15
C GLY A 94 15.27 -18.52 10.91
N ARG A 95 14.82 -17.69 9.96
CA ARG A 95 15.60 -17.31 8.78
C ARG A 95 16.64 -16.24 9.12
N ASP A 96 16.25 -15.23 9.89
CA ASP A 96 17.11 -14.08 10.18
C ASP A 96 17.91 -14.29 11.48
N GLY A 97 17.58 -15.32 12.25
CA GLY A 97 18.26 -15.68 13.50
C GLY A 97 17.94 -14.75 14.68
N ASP A 98 16.97 -13.86 14.54
CA ASP A 98 16.65 -12.81 15.51
C ASP A 98 15.14 -12.55 15.62
N MET A 99 14.73 -11.74 16.59
CA MET A 99 13.39 -11.18 16.70
C MET A 99 13.12 -10.23 15.54
N SER A 100 11.99 -10.44 14.88
CA SER A 100 11.55 -9.69 13.72
C SER A 100 10.18 -9.07 14.00
N ASP A 101 10.03 -7.78 13.72
CA ASP A 101 8.77 -7.06 13.82
C ASP A 101 7.99 -7.03 12.48
N LEU A 102 6.90 -6.26 12.43
CA LEU A 102 6.07 -6.18 11.24
C LEU A 102 6.77 -5.46 10.08
N ARG A 103 7.60 -4.45 10.35
CA ARG A 103 8.40 -3.75 9.33
C ARG A 103 9.47 -4.67 8.75
N ASP A 104 10.12 -5.47 9.59
CA ASP A 104 11.06 -6.50 9.12
C ASP A 104 10.35 -7.52 8.24
N ARG A 105 9.13 -7.90 8.60
CA ARG A 105 8.32 -8.82 7.78
C ARG A 105 7.97 -8.23 6.41
N ILE A 106 7.62 -6.94 6.35
CA ILE A 106 7.36 -6.19 5.13
C ILE A 106 8.63 -6.13 4.28
N ASN A 107 9.76 -5.71 4.85
CA ASN A 107 11.04 -5.66 4.15
C ASN A 107 11.53 -7.04 3.67
N GLY A 108 11.21 -8.10 4.42
CA GLY A 108 11.44 -9.47 3.97
C GLY A 108 10.57 -9.88 2.78
N CYS A 109 9.36 -9.32 2.64
CA CYS A 109 8.54 -9.47 1.44
C CYS A 109 9.15 -8.70 0.27
N MET A 110 9.55 -7.45 0.48
CA MET A 110 10.16 -6.61 -0.55
C MET A 110 11.40 -7.25 -1.16
N GLN A 111 12.31 -7.73 -0.33
CA GLN A 111 13.55 -8.35 -0.79
C GLN A 111 13.33 -9.66 -1.56
N ARG A 112 12.35 -10.49 -1.17
CA ARG A 112 12.19 -11.85 -1.71
C ARG A 112 11.06 -12.00 -2.71
N SER A 113 9.89 -11.47 -2.38
CA SER A 113 8.69 -11.58 -3.22
C SER A 113 8.66 -10.48 -4.27
N MET A 114 9.14 -9.29 -3.93
CA MET A 114 9.15 -8.14 -4.84
C MET A 114 10.49 -7.96 -5.56
N ASN A 115 11.42 -8.92 -5.40
CA ASN A 115 12.80 -8.91 -5.93
C ASN A 115 13.46 -7.53 -5.81
N GLY A 116 13.31 -6.91 -4.64
CA GLY A 116 13.57 -5.50 -4.42
C GLY A 116 14.58 -5.23 -3.32
N LEU A 117 14.64 -3.96 -2.93
CA LEU A 117 15.43 -3.44 -1.83
C LEU A 117 14.54 -3.27 -0.59
N PRO A 118 15.11 -3.39 0.62
CA PRO A 118 14.40 -3.01 1.83
C PRO A 118 14.12 -1.50 1.82
N LEU A 119 12.94 -1.09 2.30
CA LEU A 119 12.65 0.31 2.57
C LEU A 119 13.35 0.74 3.87
N PRO A 120 13.79 2.01 3.97
CA PRO A 120 14.27 2.57 5.22
C PRO A 120 13.21 2.40 6.32
N ARG A 121 13.63 2.02 7.54
CA ARG A 121 12.68 1.68 8.62
C ARG A 121 11.85 2.86 9.13
N ASP A 122 12.34 4.06 8.88
CA ASP A 122 11.74 5.36 9.18
C ASP A 122 11.08 6.02 7.96
N SER A 123 11.04 5.33 6.81
CA SER A 123 10.34 5.81 5.62
C SER A 123 8.82 5.88 5.83
N ILE A 124 8.19 6.87 5.19
CA ILE A 124 6.74 7.07 5.24
C ILE A 124 6.02 5.82 4.73
N GLU A 125 6.58 5.20 3.69
CA GLU A 125 6.02 4.07 2.98
C GLU A 125 5.88 2.85 3.90
N ILE A 126 6.96 2.44 4.57
CA ILE A 126 6.91 1.25 5.44
C ILE A 126 6.04 1.50 6.68
N MET A 127 6.06 2.71 7.22
CA MET A 127 5.20 3.10 8.35
C MET A 127 3.72 3.11 7.93
N ALA A 128 3.41 3.55 6.71
CA ALA A 128 2.06 3.55 6.17
C ALA A 128 1.55 2.12 5.94
N MET A 129 2.38 1.24 5.36
CA MET A 129 2.06 -0.17 5.20
C MET A 129 1.82 -0.87 6.55
N GLU A 130 2.66 -0.61 7.54
CA GLU A 130 2.48 -1.12 8.91
C GLU A 130 1.15 -0.65 9.51
N ARG A 131 0.86 0.66 9.45
CA ARG A 131 -0.39 1.24 9.96
C ARG A 131 -1.63 0.64 9.29
N TYR A 132 -1.57 0.38 7.98
CA TYR A 132 -2.67 -0.29 7.29
C TYR A 132 -2.91 -1.70 7.84
N ILE A 133 -1.86 -2.50 8.04
CA ILE A 133 -1.98 -3.87 8.57
C ILE A 133 -2.49 -3.86 10.02
N LEU A 134 -2.05 -2.90 10.84
CA LEU A 134 -2.58 -2.70 12.19
C LEU A 134 -4.10 -2.40 12.17
N GLY A 135 -4.52 -1.47 11.30
CA GLY A 135 -5.95 -1.14 11.15
C GLY A 135 -6.80 -2.30 10.65
N LEU A 136 -6.27 -3.14 9.75
CA LEU A 136 -6.93 -4.38 9.34
C LEU A 136 -7.17 -5.32 10.53
N ASN A 137 -6.18 -5.44 11.42
CA ASN A 137 -6.34 -6.27 12.61
C ASN A 137 -7.34 -5.67 13.60
N GLU A 138 -7.33 -4.37 13.83
CA GLU A 138 -8.34 -3.71 14.69
C GLU A 138 -9.77 -3.99 14.18
N GLN A 139 -10.00 -3.83 12.87
CA GLN A 139 -11.27 -4.19 12.24
C GLN A 139 -11.62 -5.67 12.45
N TYR A 140 -10.63 -6.56 12.30
CA TYR A 140 -10.82 -8.00 12.50
C TYR A 140 -11.24 -8.35 13.93
N GLN A 141 -10.61 -7.74 14.94
CA GLN A 141 -10.97 -7.95 16.34
C GLN A 141 -12.39 -7.44 16.64
N ALA A 142 -12.73 -6.23 16.18
CA ALA A 142 -14.06 -5.65 16.36
C ALA A 142 -15.16 -6.56 15.75
N MET A 143 -14.93 -7.12 14.56
CA MET A 143 -15.85 -8.10 13.96
C MET A 143 -15.94 -9.41 14.74
N GLY A 144 -14.84 -9.85 15.37
CA GLY A 144 -14.81 -11.04 16.22
C GLY A 144 -15.57 -10.87 17.53
N GLU A 145 -15.51 -9.68 18.13
CA GLU A 145 -16.26 -9.32 19.35
C GLU A 145 -17.77 -9.26 19.09
N MET A 146 -18.20 -8.69 17.95
CA MET A 146 -19.62 -8.66 17.57
C MET A 146 -20.25 -10.04 17.31
N ARG A 147 -19.43 -11.09 17.17
CA ARG A 147 -19.89 -12.47 16.91
C ARG A 147 -19.98 -13.32 18.18
N ARG A 148 -19.61 -12.78 19.35
CA ARG A 148 -19.68 -13.45 20.66
C ARG A 148 -20.90 -12.97 21.42
#